data_AF-A0A2V3VC94-F1
#
_entry.id   AF-A0A2V3VC94-F1
#
_cell.length_a   1.000
_cell.length_b   1.000
_cell.length_c   1.000
_cell.angle_alpha   90.00
_cell.angle_beta   90.00
_cell.angle_gamma   90.00
#
_symmetry.space_group_name_H-M   'P 1'
#
loop_
_entity.id
_entity.type
_entity.pdbx_description
1 polymer ?
#
loop_
_entity_poly.entity_id
_entity_poly.type
_entity_poly.pdbx_seq_one_letter_code
_entity_poly.pdbx_strand_id
1 'polypeptide(L)'
;MTMHDPIKSPDKSEGSPSLIERASQMYDFRKALSPDAPKLPEQGNDPAPAPIETPSVMASLDPVAPAAVPAAAPAPAPVRPRAPVLPVAEIDRDLLRESAFIVPDGPVTSISEEFRIVKRRLLASVQAEANAGIGIAAQRILICSANPGDGKTYSAINLAISIAAEKDHDVLLVDADFAKPSVLSSLGIAGQQGFMDALADPAVAVEDLIIPTDIPGLSVLPAGRQTNTDSEYLASARTREVLASLTAGRPGRIVIFDSPPLLAASPAATLAQHVGHALMVVRADVTSERALRDALSLIAGCNQIQLLLNGVKFSPSGRSFGSYYGYGE
;
A
#
# COMPACT_ATOMS: atom_id res chain seq x y z
N MET A 1 9.37 28.71 57.65
CA MET A 1 10.72 28.18 57.90
C MET A 1 10.52 26.81 58.55
N THR A 2 10.46 25.77 57.73
CA THR A 2 10.19 24.39 58.14
C THR A 2 11.24 23.55 57.45
N MET A 3 12.15 22.97 58.24
CA MET A 3 13.23 22.12 57.74
C MET A 3 12.65 20.80 57.24
N HIS A 4 13.11 20.33 56.08
CA HIS A 4 12.88 18.98 55.58
C HIS A 4 14.23 18.28 55.52
N ASP A 5 14.35 17.19 56.28
CA ASP A 5 15.46 16.25 56.21
C ASP A 5 15.46 15.50 54.87
N PRO A 6 16.64 15.10 54.35
CA PRO A 6 16.78 14.49 53.04
C PRO A 6 16.34 13.02 53.03
N ILE A 7 15.60 12.63 52.00
CA ILE A 7 15.22 11.25 51.71
C ILE A 7 16.46 10.48 51.22
N LYS A 8 16.80 9.38 51.91
CA LYS A 8 17.86 8.44 51.53
C LYS A 8 17.51 7.70 50.24
N SER A 9 18.45 7.68 49.29
CA SER A 9 18.45 6.78 48.12
C SER A 9 18.61 5.32 48.56
N PRO A 10 17.83 4.36 48.03
CA PRO A 10 18.11 2.95 48.24
C PRO A 10 19.25 2.49 47.33
N ASP A 11 20.15 1.74 47.95
CA ASP A 11 21.36 1.13 47.42
C ASP A 11 21.04 0.02 46.41
N LYS A 12 21.99 -0.21 45.49
CA LYS A 12 21.96 -1.25 44.46
C LYS A 12 22.36 -2.59 45.07
N SER A 13 21.46 -3.58 45.10
CA SER A 13 21.75 -4.99 44.79
C SER A 13 20.57 -5.90 45.13
N GLU A 14 19.93 -6.45 44.11
CA GLU A 14 19.50 -7.86 43.96
C GLU A 14 18.45 -7.91 42.83
N GLY A 15 18.88 -8.41 41.67
CA GLY A 15 18.16 -8.29 40.40
C GLY A 15 16.97 -9.22 40.31
N SER A 16 15.80 -8.65 40.01
CA SER A 16 14.71 -9.39 39.39
C SER A 16 15.15 -9.89 38.01
N PRO A 17 14.93 -11.16 37.65
CA PRO A 17 15.38 -11.71 36.37
C PRO A 17 14.72 -10.99 35.20
N SER A 18 15.49 -10.78 34.14
CA SER A 18 15.04 -10.08 32.93
C SER A 18 13.91 -10.84 32.22
N LEU A 19 13.10 -10.15 31.41
CA LEU A 19 12.04 -10.77 30.59
C LEU A 19 12.58 -11.89 29.68
N ILE A 20 13.87 -11.84 29.33
CA ILE A 20 14.57 -12.85 28.52
C ILE A 20 14.87 -14.12 29.36
N GLU A 21 15.23 -13.97 30.64
CA GLU A 21 15.44 -15.11 31.57
C GLU A 21 14.14 -15.81 31.95
N ARG A 22 13.01 -15.09 31.96
CA ARG A 22 11.69 -15.70 32.20
C ARG A 22 11.21 -16.51 30.98
N ALA A 23 11.60 -16.11 29.78
CA ALA A 23 11.27 -16.83 28.55
C ALA A 23 12.04 -18.16 28.40
N SER A 24 13.28 -18.23 28.89
CA SER A 24 14.12 -19.44 28.79
C SER A 24 13.73 -20.56 29.78
N GLN A 25 13.06 -20.24 30.89
CA GLN A 25 12.55 -21.23 31.85
C GLN A 25 11.23 -21.89 31.41
N MET A 26 10.43 -21.24 30.55
CA MET A 26 9.16 -21.78 30.06
C MET A 26 9.31 -22.72 28.87
N TYR A 27 10.43 -22.68 28.14
CA TYR A 27 10.64 -23.52 26.95
C TYR A 27 12.07 -24.06 26.90
N ASP A 28 12.22 -25.33 27.26
CA ASP A 28 13.49 -26.06 27.15
C ASP A 28 13.73 -26.51 25.69
N PHE A 29 14.12 -25.57 24.84
CA PHE A 29 14.38 -25.79 23.40
C PHE A 29 15.55 -26.74 23.12
N ARG A 30 16.37 -27.11 24.11
CA ARG A 30 17.48 -28.06 23.90
C ARG A 30 17.05 -29.52 23.95
N LYS A 31 15.90 -29.84 24.54
CA LYS A 31 15.40 -31.23 24.59
C LYS A 31 14.73 -31.67 23.27
N ALA A 32 14.26 -30.71 22.46
CA ALA A 32 13.60 -30.95 21.17
C ALA A 32 14.57 -31.12 19.98
N LEU A 33 15.88 -30.93 20.20
CA LEU A 33 16.92 -31.07 19.18
C LEU A 33 17.90 -32.23 19.47
N SER A 34 17.56 -33.10 20.44
CA SER A 34 18.33 -34.31 20.71
C SER A 34 17.89 -35.43 19.75
N PRO A 35 18.82 -36.21 19.17
CA PRO A 35 18.51 -37.28 18.20
C PRO A 35 17.70 -38.47 18.76
N ASP A 36 17.32 -38.44 20.05
CA ASP A 36 16.61 -39.51 20.77
C ASP A 36 15.15 -39.14 21.17
N ALA A 37 14.49 -38.24 20.43
CA ALA A 37 13.08 -37.94 20.68
C ALA A 37 12.17 -39.14 20.33
N PRO A 38 11.18 -39.50 21.18
CA PRO A 38 10.32 -40.66 20.97
C PRO A 38 9.41 -40.49 19.74
N LYS A 39 9.35 -41.53 18.89
CA LYS A 39 8.50 -41.58 17.69
C LYS A 39 7.01 -41.55 18.08
N LEU A 40 6.23 -40.78 17.33
CA LEU A 40 4.76 -40.76 17.37
C LEU A 40 4.19 -42.16 17.01
N PRO A 41 3.05 -42.57 17.59
CA PRO A 41 2.50 -43.92 17.41
C PRO A 41 2.03 -44.16 15.96
N GLU A 42 2.39 -45.33 15.44
CA GLU A 42 1.98 -45.83 14.12
C GLU A 42 0.47 -46.07 14.06
N GLN A 43 -0.18 -45.58 13.00
CA GLN A 43 -1.55 -45.96 12.67
C GLN A 43 -1.55 -47.41 12.17
N GLY A 44 -2.40 -48.23 12.78
CA GLY A 44 -2.47 -49.68 12.57
C GLY A 44 -2.80 -50.09 11.14
N ASN A 45 -2.10 -51.13 10.69
CA ASN A 45 -2.38 -51.92 9.50
C ASN A 45 -3.73 -52.63 9.63
N ASP A 46 -4.70 -52.25 8.80
CA ASP A 46 -5.78 -53.16 8.41
C ASP A 46 -5.36 -53.93 7.14
N PRO A 47 -5.60 -55.25 7.06
CA PRO A 47 -5.11 -56.10 5.97
C PRO A 47 -5.88 -55.87 4.67
N ALA A 48 -5.12 -55.69 3.58
CA ALA A 48 -5.64 -55.64 2.22
C ALA A 48 -6.28 -56.99 1.79
N PRO A 49 -7.44 -56.99 1.10
CA PRO A 49 -7.97 -58.22 0.52
C PRO A 49 -7.19 -58.63 -0.74
N ALA A 50 -7.06 -59.95 -0.92
CA ALA A 50 -6.29 -60.63 -1.95
C ALA A 50 -6.77 -60.38 -3.40
N PRO A 51 -5.90 -60.57 -4.42
CA PRO A 51 -6.25 -60.31 -5.81
C PRO A 51 -7.12 -61.42 -6.39
N ILE A 52 -8.23 -61.04 -7.01
CA ILE A 52 -9.07 -61.93 -7.83
C ILE A 52 -8.54 -61.88 -9.26
N GLU A 53 -8.00 -62.99 -9.75
CA GLU A 53 -7.73 -63.19 -11.18
C GLU A 53 -9.04 -63.18 -11.96
N THR A 54 -9.08 -62.44 -13.07
CA THR A 54 -10.13 -62.59 -14.09
C THR A 54 -9.53 -62.70 -15.49
N PRO A 55 -10.17 -63.46 -16.39
CA PRO A 55 -9.57 -63.98 -17.60
C PRO A 55 -9.60 -62.97 -18.75
N SER A 56 -8.64 -63.11 -19.67
CA SER A 56 -8.63 -62.42 -20.96
C SER A 56 -9.90 -62.69 -21.76
N VAL A 57 -10.57 -61.63 -22.22
CA VAL A 57 -11.59 -61.69 -23.27
C VAL A 57 -11.31 -60.59 -24.30
N MET A 58 -11.45 -60.98 -25.56
CA MET A 58 -11.14 -60.24 -26.78
C MET A 58 -11.97 -58.95 -26.99
N ALA A 59 -11.32 -58.00 -27.67
CA ALA A 59 -11.82 -57.09 -28.71
C ALA A 59 -13.28 -56.60 -28.63
N SER A 60 -13.43 -55.29 -28.45
CA SER A 60 -14.51 -54.50 -29.05
C SER A 60 -14.00 -53.10 -29.39
N LEU A 61 -14.34 -52.65 -30.60
CA LEU A 61 -14.06 -51.33 -31.15
C LEU A 61 -15.19 -50.39 -30.74
N ASP A 62 -14.87 -49.20 -30.24
CA ASP A 62 -15.84 -48.11 -29.97
C ASP A 62 -15.22 -46.74 -30.30
N PRO A 63 -16.04 -45.70 -30.52
CA PRO A 63 -15.99 -44.87 -31.73
C PRO A 63 -15.13 -43.60 -31.63
N VAL A 64 -14.75 -43.08 -32.80
CA VAL A 64 -14.05 -41.80 -32.99
C VAL A 64 -14.88 -40.64 -32.44
N ALA A 65 -14.36 -39.96 -31.42
CA ALA A 65 -14.89 -38.69 -30.92
C ALA A 65 -14.77 -37.59 -31.98
N PRO A 66 -15.77 -36.71 -32.15
CA PRO A 66 -15.67 -35.60 -33.09
C PRO A 66 -14.64 -34.57 -32.60
N ALA A 67 -13.79 -34.13 -33.53
CA ALA A 67 -12.76 -33.14 -33.30
C ALA A 67 -13.34 -31.83 -32.73
N ALA A 68 -12.72 -31.31 -31.69
CA ALA A 68 -13.01 -30.01 -31.11
C ALA A 68 -12.78 -28.90 -32.15
N VAL A 69 -13.81 -28.07 -32.37
CA VAL A 69 -13.69 -26.84 -33.15
C VAL A 69 -12.83 -25.86 -32.34
N PRO A 70 -11.78 -25.25 -32.91
CA PRO A 70 -10.96 -24.30 -32.19
C PRO A 70 -11.79 -23.05 -31.84
N ALA A 71 -11.77 -22.67 -30.57
CA ALA A 71 -12.39 -21.44 -30.08
C ALA A 71 -11.80 -20.24 -30.82
N ALA A 72 -12.67 -19.45 -31.45
CA ALA A 72 -12.29 -18.22 -32.13
C ALA A 72 -11.58 -17.27 -31.17
N ALA A 73 -10.47 -16.70 -31.61
CA ALA A 73 -9.72 -15.69 -30.88
C ALA A 73 -10.64 -14.52 -30.47
N PRO A 74 -10.49 -13.96 -29.25
CA PRO A 74 -11.28 -12.82 -28.83
C PRO A 74 -11.05 -11.65 -29.79
N ALA A 75 -12.13 -11.05 -30.27
CA ALA A 75 -12.09 -9.90 -31.15
C ALA A 75 -11.27 -8.76 -30.51
N PRO A 76 -10.47 -8.01 -31.28
CA PRO A 76 -9.70 -6.89 -30.75
C PRO A 76 -10.66 -5.86 -30.15
N ALA A 77 -10.36 -5.42 -28.92
CA ALA A 77 -11.13 -4.38 -28.25
C ALA A 77 -11.22 -3.13 -29.15
N PRO A 78 -12.39 -2.47 -29.22
CA PRO A 78 -12.56 -1.30 -30.06
C PRO A 78 -11.53 -0.23 -29.68
N VAL A 79 -10.73 0.20 -30.68
CA VAL A 79 -9.77 1.30 -30.53
C VAL A 79 -10.58 2.57 -30.27
N ARG A 80 -10.67 2.98 -29.01
CA ARG A 80 -11.32 4.25 -28.63
C ARG A 80 -10.48 5.41 -29.18
N PRO A 81 -11.11 6.46 -29.75
CA PRO A 81 -10.38 7.67 -30.13
C PRO A 81 -9.70 8.26 -28.89
N ARG A 82 -8.45 8.72 -29.06
CA ARG A 82 -7.65 9.33 -27.99
C ARG A 82 -8.40 10.58 -27.49
N ALA A 83 -8.82 10.55 -26.24
CA ALA A 83 -9.59 11.62 -25.62
C ALA A 83 -8.82 12.96 -25.58
N PRO A 84 -9.54 14.09 -25.48
CA PRO A 84 -8.90 15.38 -25.27
C PRO A 84 -8.09 15.34 -23.96
N VAL A 85 -6.80 15.66 -24.06
CA VAL A 85 -5.95 15.83 -22.88
C VAL A 85 -6.44 17.08 -22.17
N LEU A 86 -6.83 16.95 -20.89
CA LEU A 86 -7.16 18.10 -20.05
C LEU A 86 -6.00 19.12 -20.05
N PRO A 87 -6.29 20.42 -19.91
CA PRO A 87 -5.22 21.41 -19.82
C PRO A 87 -4.29 21.10 -18.64
N VAL A 88 -3.01 21.40 -18.81
CA VAL A 88 -2.01 21.26 -17.74
C VAL A 88 -2.37 22.21 -16.59
N ALA A 89 -2.59 21.66 -15.41
CA ALA A 89 -2.88 22.41 -14.20
C ALA A 89 -1.58 22.94 -13.59
N GLU A 90 -1.57 24.23 -13.26
CA GLU A 90 -0.45 24.90 -12.62
C GLU A 90 -0.53 24.70 -11.11
N ILE A 91 0.49 24.09 -10.51
CA ILE A 91 0.53 23.79 -9.07
C ILE A 91 0.97 25.03 -8.30
N ASP A 92 0.23 25.39 -7.24
CA ASP A 92 0.52 26.55 -6.40
C ASP A 92 1.75 26.29 -5.52
N ARG A 93 2.92 26.79 -5.95
CA ARG A 93 4.20 26.63 -5.25
C ARG A 93 4.24 27.38 -3.92
N ASP A 94 3.50 28.47 -3.79
CA ASP A 94 3.47 29.26 -2.56
C ASP A 94 2.68 28.49 -1.49
N LEU A 95 1.54 27.93 -1.88
CA LEU A 95 0.74 27.05 -1.02
C LEU A 95 1.53 25.81 -0.57
N LEU A 96 2.29 25.19 -1.48
CA LEU A 96 3.17 24.06 -1.13
C LEU A 96 4.18 24.45 -0.04
N ARG A 97 4.81 25.64 -0.16
CA ARG A 97 5.77 26.14 0.83
C ARG A 97 5.10 26.42 2.18
N GLU A 98 3.97 27.11 2.18
CA GLU A 98 3.23 27.45 3.40
C GLU A 98 2.75 26.20 4.15
N SER A 99 2.40 25.15 3.41
CA SER A 99 1.92 23.89 3.96
C SER A 99 3.06 22.86 4.19
N ALA A 100 4.31 23.28 4.07
CA ALA A 100 5.51 22.46 4.28
C ALA A 100 5.60 21.20 3.38
N PHE A 101 5.04 21.24 2.18
CA PHE A 101 5.28 20.22 1.16
C PHE A 101 6.66 20.39 0.50
N ILE A 102 7.12 19.34 -0.16
CA ILE A 102 8.23 19.41 -1.10
C ILE A 102 7.84 20.36 -2.23
N VAL A 103 8.72 21.31 -2.53
CA VAL A 103 8.59 22.20 -3.68
C VAL A 103 9.41 21.63 -4.84
N PRO A 104 8.78 21.22 -5.95
CA PRO A 104 9.46 20.83 -7.17
C PRO A 104 10.42 21.91 -7.66
N ASP A 105 11.58 21.48 -8.15
CA ASP A 105 12.71 22.32 -8.58
C ASP A 105 13.24 23.31 -7.51
N GLY A 106 12.77 23.18 -6.28
CA GLY A 106 13.22 23.95 -5.12
C GLY A 106 14.50 23.41 -4.48
N PRO A 107 14.97 24.06 -3.41
CA PRO A 107 16.13 23.60 -2.66
C PRO A 107 15.88 22.22 -2.02
N VAL A 108 16.96 21.46 -1.83
CA VAL A 108 16.90 20.21 -1.08
C VAL A 108 16.61 20.52 0.38
N THR A 109 15.46 20.06 0.87
CA THR A 109 15.04 20.17 2.27
C THR A 109 15.20 18.84 3.00
N SER A 110 15.21 18.87 4.34
CA SER A 110 15.13 17.66 5.18
C SER A 110 13.98 16.74 4.77
N ILE A 111 12.78 17.30 4.57
CA ILE A 111 11.59 16.57 4.14
C ILE A 111 11.84 15.89 2.78
N SER A 112 12.47 16.58 1.84
CA SER A 112 12.78 15.99 0.53
C SER A 112 13.74 14.79 0.62
N GLU A 113 14.74 14.84 1.52
CA GLU A 113 15.65 13.70 1.75
C GLU A 113 14.97 12.54 2.47
N GLU A 114 14.10 12.83 3.44
CA GLU A 114 13.31 11.81 4.14
C GLU A 114 12.40 11.06 3.15
N PHE A 115 11.66 11.78 2.30
CA PHE A 115 10.83 11.15 1.27
C PHE A 115 11.65 10.49 0.15
N ARG A 116 12.91 10.88 -0.09
CA ARG A 116 13.82 10.12 -0.97
C ARG A 116 14.13 8.75 -0.39
N ILE A 117 14.31 8.63 0.93
CA ILE A 117 14.55 7.33 1.59
C ILE A 117 13.30 6.45 1.51
N VAL A 118 12.13 7.01 1.84
CA VAL A 118 10.84 6.30 1.74
C VAL A 118 10.63 5.81 0.31
N LYS A 119 10.75 6.71 -0.67
CA LYS A 119 10.64 6.37 -2.10
C LYS A 119 11.56 5.23 -2.52
N ARG A 120 12.85 5.30 -2.20
CA ARG A 120 13.83 4.28 -2.64
C ARG A 120 13.46 2.88 -2.13
N ARG A 121 13.06 2.77 -0.85
CA ARG A 121 12.61 1.49 -0.28
C ARG A 121 11.34 0.98 -0.93
N LEU A 122 10.39 1.88 -1.15
CA LEU A 122 9.10 1.54 -1.73
C LEU A 122 9.24 1.08 -3.20
N LEU A 123 9.97 1.83 -4.04
CA LEU A 123 10.21 1.47 -5.43
C LEU A 123 11.01 0.16 -5.57
N ALA A 124 11.97 -0.09 -4.68
CA ALA A 124 12.69 -1.37 -4.65
C ALA A 124 11.73 -2.55 -4.34
N SER A 125 10.79 -2.37 -3.41
CA SER A 125 9.74 -3.35 -3.12
C SER A 125 8.81 -3.56 -4.32
N VAL A 126 8.37 -2.47 -4.97
CA VAL A 126 7.55 -2.52 -6.17
C VAL A 126 8.23 -3.32 -7.28
N GLN A 127 9.52 -3.07 -7.53
CA GLN A 127 10.28 -3.79 -8.54
C GLN A 127 10.44 -5.28 -8.19
N ALA A 128 10.67 -5.61 -6.91
CA ALA A 128 10.79 -6.99 -6.46
C ALA A 128 9.47 -7.77 -6.66
N GLU A 129 8.34 -7.20 -6.27
CA GLU A 129 7.00 -7.80 -6.43
C GLU A 129 6.61 -7.93 -7.92
N ALA A 130 6.97 -6.94 -8.74
CA ALA A 130 6.78 -7.01 -10.19
C ALA A 130 7.56 -8.19 -10.79
N ASN A 131 8.80 -8.39 -10.37
CA ASN A 131 9.64 -9.52 -10.81
C ASN A 131 9.13 -10.88 -10.28
N ALA A 132 8.46 -10.89 -9.13
CA ALA A 132 7.85 -12.08 -8.53
C ALA A 132 6.52 -12.52 -9.19
N GLY A 133 6.04 -11.78 -10.19
CA GLY A 133 4.85 -12.15 -10.96
C GLY A 133 3.52 -11.67 -10.37
N ILE A 134 3.55 -10.73 -9.41
CA ILE A 134 2.34 -10.12 -8.80
C ILE A 134 1.63 -9.17 -9.79
N GLY A 135 2.23 -8.96 -10.95
CA GLY A 135 1.61 -8.30 -12.09
C GLY A 135 1.36 -6.82 -11.86
N ILE A 136 0.37 -6.28 -12.58
CA ILE A 136 0.05 -4.84 -12.64
C ILE A 136 -0.45 -4.24 -11.31
N ALA A 137 -0.65 -5.04 -10.27
CA ALA A 137 -1.01 -4.57 -8.93
C ALA A 137 0.22 -4.02 -8.16
N ALA A 138 1.43 -4.48 -8.47
CA ALA A 138 2.65 -4.04 -7.81
C ALA A 138 2.85 -2.51 -7.90
N GLN A 139 2.45 -1.92 -9.03
CA GLN A 139 2.51 -0.48 -9.32
C GLN A 139 1.50 0.37 -8.54
N ARG A 140 0.55 -0.26 -7.83
CA ARG A 140 -0.51 0.42 -7.09
C ARG A 140 -0.16 0.43 -5.61
N ILE A 141 -0.19 1.63 -5.02
CA ILE A 141 0.23 1.90 -3.66
C ILE A 141 -0.91 2.61 -2.93
N LEU A 142 -1.41 2.01 -1.87
CA LEU A 142 -2.39 2.63 -0.97
C LEU A 142 -1.67 3.39 0.14
N ILE A 143 -1.96 4.68 0.31
CA ILE A 143 -1.55 5.45 1.48
C ILE A 143 -2.73 5.48 2.43
N CYS A 144 -2.55 4.89 3.61
CA CYS A 144 -3.62 4.75 4.60
C CYS A 144 -3.12 5.10 6.00
N SER A 145 -4.04 5.24 6.94
CA SER A 145 -3.71 5.44 8.35
C SER A 145 -4.82 4.89 9.24
N ALA A 146 -4.56 4.73 10.54
CA ALA A 146 -5.58 4.31 11.48
C ALA A 146 -6.64 5.42 11.68
N ASN A 147 -6.21 6.66 11.91
CA ASN A 147 -7.07 7.75 12.36
C ASN A 147 -7.04 8.98 11.42
N PRO A 148 -8.08 9.85 11.46
CA PRO A 148 -8.01 11.18 10.88
C PRO A 148 -6.81 11.98 11.42
N GLY A 149 -6.16 12.76 10.55
CA GLY A 149 -5.06 13.63 10.96
C GLY A 149 -3.70 12.94 11.15
N ASP A 150 -3.54 11.65 10.85
CA ASP A 150 -2.23 10.99 10.90
C ASP A 150 -1.23 11.48 9.83
N GLY A 151 -1.71 12.23 8.83
CA GLY A 151 -0.88 12.83 7.76
C GLY A 151 -0.72 11.96 6.52
N LYS A 152 -1.71 11.12 6.22
CA LYS A 152 -1.84 10.32 4.99
C LYS A 152 -1.79 11.16 3.71
N THR A 153 -2.68 12.14 3.53
CA THR A 153 -2.66 13.06 2.37
C THR A 153 -1.33 13.78 2.23
N TYR A 154 -0.78 14.27 3.34
CA TYR A 154 0.54 14.90 3.36
C TYR A 154 1.64 13.96 2.84
N SER A 155 1.59 12.70 3.29
CA SER A 155 2.54 11.67 2.88
C SER A 155 2.34 11.25 1.42
N ALA A 156 1.09 11.16 0.95
CA ALA A 156 0.75 10.79 -0.41
C ALA A 156 1.27 11.82 -1.42
N ILE A 157 1.02 13.12 -1.17
CA ILE A 157 1.47 14.21 -2.03
C ILE A 157 3.00 14.29 -2.07
N ASN A 158 3.68 14.29 -0.91
CA ASN A 158 5.13 14.37 -0.87
C ASN A 158 5.81 13.15 -1.51
N LEU A 159 5.25 11.96 -1.31
CA LEU A 159 5.73 10.76 -1.97
C LEU A 159 5.52 10.83 -3.48
N ALA A 160 4.37 11.32 -3.94
CA ALA A 160 4.09 11.48 -5.36
C ALA A 160 5.06 12.47 -6.03
N ILE A 161 5.27 13.65 -5.41
CA ILE A 161 6.26 14.63 -5.87
C ILE A 161 7.67 14.04 -5.87
N SER A 162 8.04 13.30 -4.82
CA SER A 162 9.34 12.64 -4.73
C SER A 162 9.53 11.62 -5.86
N ILE A 163 8.53 10.79 -6.17
CA ILE A 163 8.62 9.79 -7.25
C ILE A 163 8.64 10.46 -8.62
N ALA A 164 7.84 11.51 -8.84
CA ALA A 164 7.80 12.24 -10.11
C ALA A 164 9.16 12.87 -10.49
N ALA A 165 10.02 13.14 -9.51
CA ALA A 165 11.39 13.61 -9.75
C ALA A 165 12.35 12.52 -10.32
N GLU A 166 11.94 11.24 -10.35
CA GLU A 166 12.71 10.17 -10.98
C GLU A 166 12.47 10.15 -12.50
N LYS A 167 13.53 9.93 -13.29
CA LYS A 167 13.44 9.99 -14.76
C LYS A 167 12.59 8.88 -15.38
N ASP A 168 12.59 7.70 -14.77
CA ASP A 168 12.00 6.49 -15.33
C ASP A 168 10.59 6.19 -14.78
N HIS A 169 10.03 7.10 -13.99
CA HIS A 169 8.72 6.91 -13.36
C HIS A 169 7.76 8.05 -13.69
N ASP A 170 6.52 7.68 -13.99
CA ASP A 170 5.38 8.61 -13.97
C ASP A 170 4.45 8.24 -12.81
N VAL A 171 3.84 9.25 -12.21
CA VAL A 171 3.01 9.12 -11.02
C VAL A 171 1.61 9.61 -11.33
N LEU A 172 0.64 8.77 -10.97
CA LEU A 172 -0.76 9.16 -10.85
C LEU A 172 -1.14 9.20 -9.38
N LEU A 173 -1.37 10.41 -8.85
CA LEU A 173 -1.93 10.59 -7.52
C LEU A 173 -3.46 10.59 -7.61
N VAL A 174 -4.09 9.59 -7.01
CA VAL A 174 -5.54 9.44 -6.94
C VAL A 174 -6.02 9.89 -5.56
N ASP A 175 -6.91 10.88 -5.52
CA ASP A 175 -7.65 11.20 -4.29
C ASP A 175 -8.76 10.16 -4.12
N ALA A 176 -8.59 9.25 -3.17
CA ALA A 176 -9.55 8.20 -2.86
C ALA A 176 -10.22 8.39 -1.48
N ASP A 177 -10.05 9.56 -0.85
CA ASP A 177 -10.84 9.98 0.30
C ASP A 177 -12.09 10.73 -0.17
N PHE A 178 -13.10 9.97 -0.59
CA PHE A 178 -14.36 10.53 -1.13
C PHE A 178 -15.17 11.29 -0.08
N ALA A 179 -14.92 11.02 1.21
CA ALA A 179 -15.62 11.69 2.29
C ALA A 179 -15.07 13.09 2.53
N LYS A 180 -13.75 13.26 2.43
CA LYS A 180 -13.05 14.53 2.65
C LYS A 180 -11.89 14.71 1.66
N PRO A 181 -12.17 14.83 0.36
CA PRO A 181 -11.13 14.96 -0.65
C PRO A 181 -10.35 16.25 -0.42
N SER A 182 -9.04 16.18 -0.52
CA SER A 182 -8.16 17.30 -0.17
C SER A 182 -6.90 17.41 -1.02
N VAL A 183 -6.68 16.50 -1.97
CA VAL A 183 -5.50 16.54 -2.84
C VAL A 183 -5.52 17.80 -3.72
N LEU A 184 -6.63 18.09 -4.38
CA LEU A 184 -6.72 19.25 -5.28
C LEU A 184 -6.50 20.57 -4.55
N SER A 185 -7.15 20.75 -3.40
CA SER A 185 -6.99 21.96 -2.59
C SER A 185 -5.59 22.08 -2.00
N SER A 186 -4.94 20.97 -1.64
CA SER A 186 -3.54 20.98 -1.17
C SER A 186 -2.53 21.37 -2.26
N LEU A 187 -2.89 21.15 -3.53
CA LEU A 187 -2.06 21.47 -4.70
C LEU A 187 -2.43 22.81 -5.36
N GLY A 188 -3.49 23.48 -4.89
CA GLY A 188 -3.97 24.75 -5.46
C GLY A 188 -4.66 24.61 -6.82
N ILE A 189 -5.11 23.41 -7.19
CA ILE A 189 -5.70 23.13 -8.50
C ILE A 189 -7.22 22.93 -8.43
N ALA A 190 -7.92 23.27 -9.52
CA ALA A 190 -9.35 23.08 -9.66
C ALA A 190 -9.69 21.77 -10.38
N GLY A 191 -10.80 21.14 -9.99
CA GLY A 191 -11.30 19.91 -10.60
C GLY A 191 -12.59 19.48 -9.93
N GLN A 192 -13.42 18.69 -10.63
CA GLN A 192 -14.68 18.19 -10.08
C GLN A 192 -14.92 16.72 -10.40
N GLN A 193 -14.81 16.32 -11.66
CA GLN A 193 -15.00 14.92 -12.04
C GLN A 193 -13.74 14.11 -11.74
N GLY A 194 -13.92 12.86 -11.33
CA GLY A 194 -12.80 12.04 -10.90
C GLY A 194 -13.13 10.56 -10.79
N PHE A 195 -12.38 9.89 -9.90
CA PHE A 195 -12.39 8.44 -9.77
C PHE A 195 -13.79 7.86 -9.58
N MET A 196 -14.61 8.45 -8.70
CA MET A 196 -15.98 7.98 -8.45
C MET A 196 -16.90 8.15 -9.66
N ASP A 197 -16.76 9.22 -10.45
CA ASP A 197 -17.57 9.41 -11.66
C ASP A 197 -17.30 8.31 -12.70
N ALA A 198 -16.04 7.87 -12.85
CA ALA A 198 -15.66 6.78 -13.77
C ALA A 198 -16.07 5.38 -13.27
N LEU A 199 -16.21 5.21 -11.95
CA LEU A 199 -16.78 3.99 -11.36
C LEU A 199 -18.30 3.94 -11.52
N ALA A 200 -18.97 5.08 -11.38
CA ALA A 200 -20.42 5.19 -11.45
C ALA A 200 -20.97 5.09 -12.88
N ASP A 201 -20.24 5.62 -13.88
CA ASP A 201 -20.66 5.62 -15.29
C ASP A 201 -19.66 4.85 -16.18
N PRO A 202 -20.02 3.66 -16.69
CA PRO A 202 -19.19 2.89 -17.62
C PRO A 202 -18.86 3.62 -18.94
N ALA A 203 -19.65 4.62 -19.33
CA ALA A 203 -19.39 5.42 -20.52
C ALA A 203 -18.23 6.41 -20.31
N VAL A 204 -17.92 6.77 -19.06
CA VAL A 204 -16.82 7.66 -18.72
C VAL A 204 -15.52 6.86 -18.61
N ALA A 205 -14.53 7.20 -19.44
CA ALA A 205 -13.20 6.64 -19.32
C ALA A 205 -12.44 7.37 -18.20
N VAL A 206 -11.79 6.62 -17.30
CA VAL A 206 -11.07 7.22 -16.17
C VAL A 206 -9.88 8.06 -16.64
N GLU A 207 -9.28 7.70 -17.77
CA GLU A 207 -8.15 8.38 -18.37
C GLU A 207 -8.48 9.82 -18.76
N ASP A 208 -9.74 10.09 -19.09
CA ASP A 208 -10.23 11.40 -19.52
C ASP A 208 -10.39 12.36 -18.33
N LEU A 209 -10.36 11.83 -17.11
CA LEU A 209 -10.49 12.56 -15.86
C LEU A 209 -9.14 12.83 -15.18
N ILE A 210 -8.04 12.36 -15.78
CA ILE A 210 -6.69 12.57 -15.27
C ILE A 210 -6.23 13.99 -15.63
N ILE A 211 -5.95 14.78 -14.61
CA ILE A 211 -5.44 16.14 -14.72
C ILE A 211 -3.90 16.09 -14.80
N PRO A 212 -3.29 16.43 -15.95
CA PRO A 212 -1.84 16.61 -16.01
C PRO A 212 -1.43 17.86 -15.22
N THR A 213 -0.26 17.84 -14.59
CA THR A 213 0.26 18.98 -13.82
C THR A 213 1.50 19.58 -14.48
N ASP A 214 1.87 20.78 -14.08
CA ASP A 214 3.13 21.43 -14.48
C ASP A 214 4.37 20.76 -13.86
N ILE A 215 4.20 19.83 -12.92
CA ILE A 215 5.27 18.98 -12.39
C ILE A 215 5.49 17.82 -13.37
N PRO A 216 6.66 17.71 -14.02
CA PRO A 216 6.95 16.62 -14.94
C PRO A 216 6.78 15.26 -14.27
N GLY A 217 6.10 14.35 -14.95
CA GLY A 217 5.84 13.01 -14.43
C GLY A 217 4.74 12.92 -13.38
N LEU A 218 4.11 14.01 -12.94
CA LEU A 218 2.98 13.97 -12.01
C LEU A 218 1.65 14.31 -12.68
N SER A 219 0.66 13.46 -12.43
CA SER A 219 -0.73 13.67 -12.79
C SER A 219 -1.64 13.36 -11.61
N VAL A 220 -2.83 13.96 -11.58
CA VAL A 220 -3.78 13.84 -10.48
C VAL A 220 -5.12 13.34 -11.00
N LEU A 221 -5.69 12.34 -10.35
CA LEU A 221 -7.08 11.94 -10.53
C LEU A 221 -7.88 12.38 -9.29
N PRO A 222 -8.79 13.35 -9.43
CA PRO A 222 -9.66 13.78 -8.32
C PRO A 222 -10.51 12.63 -7.78
N ALA A 223 -11.07 12.82 -6.58
CA ALA A 223 -12.06 11.91 -6.00
C ALA A 223 -13.32 11.79 -6.87
N GLY A 224 -13.76 12.90 -7.46
CA GLY A 224 -15.04 12.96 -8.15
C GLY A 224 -16.19 13.36 -7.24
N ARG A 225 -17.42 13.20 -7.73
CA ARG A 225 -18.62 13.46 -6.93
C ARG A 225 -18.82 12.39 -5.87
N GLN A 226 -19.02 12.82 -4.63
CA GLN A 226 -19.40 11.93 -3.53
C GLN A 226 -20.78 11.32 -3.81
N THR A 227 -20.92 10.02 -3.59
CA THR A 227 -22.20 9.31 -3.68
C THR A 227 -22.51 8.60 -2.36
N ASN A 228 -23.77 8.21 -2.15
CA ASN A 228 -24.13 7.43 -0.96
C ASN A 228 -23.74 5.94 -1.07
N THR A 229 -23.15 5.52 -2.20
CA THR A 229 -22.85 4.12 -2.54
C THR A 229 -21.38 3.89 -2.89
N ASP A 230 -20.49 4.72 -2.31
CA ASP A 230 -19.05 4.72 -2.64
C ASP A 230 -18.39 3.35 -2.37
N SER A 231 -18.81 2.68 -1.30
CA SER A 231 -18.26 1.37 -0.90
C SER A 231 -18.69 0.25 -1.84
N GLU A 232 -19.92 0.29 -2.34
CA GLU A 232 -20.48 -0.65 -3.31
C GLU A 232 -19.80 -0.49 -4.67
N TYR A 233 -19.57 0.74 -5.11
CA TYR A 233 -18.80 1.01 -6.32
C TYR A 233 -17.40 0.44 -6.21
N LEU A 234 -16.68 0.71 -5.11
CA LEU A 234 -15.32 0.17 -4.91
C LEU A 234 -15.27 -1.36 -4.90
N ALA A 235 -16.27 -2.05 -4.33
CA ALA A 235 -16.32 -3.51 -4.30
C ALA A 235 -16.73 -4.16 -5.64
N SER A 236 -17.15 -3.36 -6.62
CA SER A 236 -17.67 -3.86 -7.89
C SER A 236 -16.59 -4.43 -8.82
N ALA A 237 -17.02 -5.24 -9.80
CA ALA A 237 -16.14 -5.69 -10.88
C ALA A 237 -15.56 -4.52 -11.70
N ARG A 238 -16.32 -3.43 -11.82
CA ARG A 238 -15.93 -2.22 -12.55
C ARG A 238 -14.66 -1.59 -11.97
N THR A 239 -14.49 -1.60 -10.65
CA THR A 239 -13.26 -1.11 -10.01
C THR A 239 -12.02 -1.81 -10.52
N ARG A 240 -12.09 -3.14 -10.71
CA ARG A 240 -10.94 -3.90 -11.22
C ARG A 240 -10.58 -3.49 -12.64
N GLU A 241 -11.57 -3.23 -13.49
CA GLU A 241 -11.36 -2.76 -14.86
C GLU A 241 -10.72 -1.38 -14.89
N VAL A 242 -11.26 -0.44 -14.11
CA VAL A 242 -10.75 0.93 -14.01
C VAL A 242 -9.34 0.95 -13.44
N LEU A 243 -9.08 0.23 -12.35
CA LEU A 243 -7.74 0.17 -11.76
C LEU A 243 -6.73 -0.53 -12.68
N ALA A 244 -7.16 -1.51 -13.48
CA ALA A 244 -6.31 -2.13 -14.48
C ALA A 244 -5.99 -1.16 -15.63
N SER A 245 -6.95 -0.34 -16.07
CA SER A 245 -6.72 0.62 -17.17
C SER A 245 -5.74 1.73 -16.78
N LEU A 246 -5.72 2.13 -15.49
CA LEU A 246 -4.76 3.10 -14.95
C LEU A 246 -3.30 2.65 -15.08
N THR A 247 -3.01 1.34 -15.02
CA THR A 247 -1.66 0.79 -15.11
C THR A 247 -1.35 0.05 -16.42
N ALA A 248 -2.37 -0.33 -17.19
CA ALA A 248 -2.20 -1.07 -18.44
C ALA A 248 -1.28 -0.34 -19.43
N GLY A 249 -0.30 -1.07 -19.96
CA GLY A 249 0.65 -0.57 -20.96
C GLY A 249 1.64 0.48 -20.44
N ARG A 250 1.73 0.71 -19.13
CA ARG A 250 2.57 1.76 -18.52
C ARG A 250 3.51 1.17 -17.46
N PRO A 251 4.61 0.49 -17.86
CA PRO A 251 5.49 -0.22 -16.92
C PRO A 251 6.21 0.70 -15.91
N GLY A 252 6.43 1.98 -16.25
CA GLY A 252 7.04 2.98 -15.34
C GLY A 252 6.05 3.69 -14.42
N ARG A 253 4.74 3.44 -14.57
CA ARG A 253 3.72 4.16 -13.80
C ARG A 253 3.59 3.64 -12.38
N ILE A 254 3.59 4.55 -11.42
CA ILE A 254 3.18 4.31 -10.05
C ILE A 254 1.84 5.02 -9.80
N VAL A 255 0.86 4.29 -9.28
CA VAL A 255 -0.45 4.86 -8.90
C VAL A 255 -0.54 4.89 -7.39
N ILE A 256 -0.64 6.10 -6.83
CA ILE A 256 -0.74 6.33 -5.39
C ILE A 256 -2.18 6.69 -5.07
N PHE A 257 -2.81 5.94 -4.16
CA PHE A 257 -4.16 6.23 -3.66
C PHE A 257 -4.07 6.86 -2.28
N ASP A 258 -4.49 8.12 -2.13
CA ASP A 258 -4.72 8.72 -0.82
C ASP A 258 -6.10 8.30 -0.31
N SER A 259 -6.16 7.60 0.83
CA SER A 259 -7.39 6.93 1.26
C SER A 259 -7.94 7.49 2.58
N PRO A 260 -9.23 7.27 2.91
CA PRO A 260 -9.75 7.66 4.20
C PRO A 260 -9.10 6.83 5.34
N PRO A 261 -9.20 7.27 6.61
CA PRO A 261 -8.69 6.49 7.73
C PRO A 261 -9.41 5.14 7.87
N LEU A 262 -8.65 4.06 8.06
CA LEU A 262 -9.15 2.69 8.11
C LEU A 262 -10.14 2.43 9.24
N LEU A 263 -9.97 3.08 10.39
CA LEU A 263 -10.90 2.92 11.52
C LEU A 263 -12.13 3.83 11.43
N ALA A 264 -12.20 4.70 10.42
CA ALA A 264 -13.29 5.64 10.23
C ALA A 264 -14.19 5.28 9.04
N ALA A 265 -13.65 4.63 8.01
CA ALA A 265 -14.39 4.31 6.79
C ALA A 265 -13.89 3.02 6.10
N SER A 266 -14.81 2.28 5.48
CA SER A 266 -14.53 1.05 4.72
C SER A 266 -13.78 1.20 3.38
N PRO A 267 -13.83 2.32 2.63
CA PRO A 267 -13.21 2.43 1.31
C PRO A 267 -11.73 2.04 1.26
N ALA A 268 -10.95 2.44 2.27
CA ALA A 268 -9.51 2.12 2.34
C ALA A 268 -9.26 0.61 2.43
N ALA A 269 -10.06 -0.12 3.22
CA ALA A 269 -9.94 -1.57 3.36
C ALA A 269 -10.33 -2.30 2.06
N THR A 270 -11.35 -1.81 1.35
CA THR A 270 -11.73 -2.34 0.03
C THR A 270 -10.63 -2.09 -1.00
N LEU A 271 -10.09 -0.88 -1.07
CA LEU A 271 -8.98 -0.54 -1.98
C LEU A 271 -7.72 -1.36 -1.70
N ALA A 272 -7.47 -1.71 -0.43
CA ALA A 272 -6.32 -2.54 -0.06
C ALA A 272 -6.30 -3.92 -0.75
N GLN A 273 -7.46 -4.42 -1.19
CA GLN A 273 -7.58 -5.68 -1.94
C GLN A 273 -7.15 -5.54 -3.41
N HIS A 274 -6.93 -4.32 -3.89
CA HIS A 274 -6.61 -4.01 -5.28
C HIS A 274 -5.22 -3.42 -5.50
N VAL A 275 -4.43 -3.29 -4.43
CA VAL A 275 -3.07 -2.74 -4.46
C VAL A 275 -2.05 -3.82 -4.12
N GLY A 276 -0.83 -3.68 -4.66
CA GLY A 276 0.29 -4.53 -4.27
C GLY A 276 0.95 -4.07 -2.97
N HIS A 277 0.86 -2.78 -2.67
CA HIS A 277 1.53 -2.18 -1.51
C HIS A 277 0.58 -1.28 -0.72
N ALA A 278 0.66 -1.35 0.60
CA ALA A 278 0.07 -0.38 1.52
C ALA A 278 1.18 0.30 2.34
N LEU A 279 1.21 1.63 2.29
CA LEU A 279 2.03 2.45 3.18
C LEU A 279 1.13 2.96 4.30
N MET A 280 1.27 2.34 5.47
CA MET A 280 0.53 2.69 6.69
C MET A 280 1.23 3.85 7.39
N VAL A 281 0.61 5.02 7.36
CA VAL A 281 1.07 6.23 8.06
C VAL A 281 0.68 6.14 9.53
N VAL A 282 1.70 6.26 10.39
CA VAL A 282 1.58 6.24 11.85
C VAL A 282 2.08 7.57 12.37
N ARG A 283 1.25 8.33 13.06
CA ARG A 283 1.66 9.61 13.63
C ARG A 283 2.35 9.39 14.97
N ALA A 284 3.61 9.83 15.04
CA ALA A 284 4.43 9.77 16.24
C ALA A 284 3.71 10.44 17.42
N ASP A 285 3.78 9.79 18.59
CA ASP A 285 3.20 10.25 19.86
C ASP A 285 1.68 10.48 19.84
N VAL A 286 0.97 10.05 18.79
CA VAL A 286 -0.48 10.25 18.63
C VAL A 286 -1.19 8.94 18.31
N THR A 287 -0.76 8.20 17.29
CA THR A 287 -1.40 6.93 16.92
C THR A 287 -1.03 5.86 17.96
N SER A 288 -2.03 5.30 18.65
CA SER A 288 -1.78 4.24 19.64
C SER A 288 -1.43 2.91 18.97
N GLU A 289 -0.66 2.08 19.66
CA GLU A 289 -0.33 0.72 19.18
C GLU A 289 -1.59 -0.11 18.93
N ARG A 290 -2.60 0.02 19.78
CA ARG A 290 -3.89 -0.65 19.60
C ARG A 290 -4.56 -0.23 18.29
N ALA A 291 -4.68 1.07 18.04
CA ALA A 291 -5.29 1.58 16.80
C ALA A 291 -4.51 1.12 15.57
N LEU A 292 -3.18 1.07 15.65
CA LEU A 292 -2.34 0.53 14.58
C LEU A 292 -2.63 -0.96 14.32
N ARG A 293 -2.70 -1.78 15.37
CA ARG A 293 -3.01 -3.22 15.23
C ARG A 293 -4.40 -3.45 14.65
N ASP A 294 -5.40 -2.71 15.14
CA ASP A 294 -6.76 -2.79 14.63
C ASP A 294 -6.80 -2.39 13.13
N ALA A 295 -6.12 -1.32 12.75
CA ALA A 295 -6.04 -0.89 11.34
C ALA A 295 -5.31 -1.90 10.44
N LEU A 296 -4.19 -2.47 10.91
CA LEU A 296 -3.45 -3.51 10.18
C LEU A 296 -4.31 -4.77 9.95
N SER A 297 -5.17 -5.13 10.91
CA SER A 297 -6.07 -6.27 10.76
C SER A 297 -7.08 -6.11 9.62
N LEU A 298 -7.50 -4.88 9.32
CA LEU A 298 -8.45 -4.57 8.24
C LEU A 298 -7.82 -4.70 6.84
N ILE A 299 -6.49 -4.58 6.73
CA ILE A 299 -5.75 -4.67 5.47
C ILE A 299 -4.80 -5.87 5.42
N ALA A 300 -4.97 -6.85 6.30
CA ALA A 300 -4.09 -8.02 6.40
C ALA A 300 -4.01 -8.86 5.11
N GLY A 301 -4.97 -8.69 4.20
CA GLY A 301 -4.95 -9.31 2.87
C GLY A 301 -4.08 -8.59 1.83
N CYS A 302 -3.50 -7.43 2.16
CA CYS A 302 -2.57 -6.72 1.28
C CYS A 302 -1.19 -7.40 1.31
N ASN A 303 -0.58 -7.59 0.14
CA ASN A 303 0.67 -8.35 -0.01
C ASN A 303 1.84 -7.73 0.77
N GLN A 304 2.06 -6.43 0.60
CA GLN A 304 3.18 -5.71 1.22
C GLN A 304 2.66 -4.53 2.05
N ILE A 305 2.87 -4.59 3.35
CA ILE A 305 2.54 -3.48 4.26
C ILE A 305 3.83 -2.90 4.81
N GLN A 306 4.06 -1.61 4.56
CA GLN A 306 5.17 -0.84 5.09
C GLN A 306 4.64 0.24 6.04
N LEU A 307 5.40 0.55 7.11
CA LEU A 307 5.04 1.62 8.04
C LEU A 307 5.82 2.90 7.71
N LEU A 308 5.12 4.03 7.72
CA LEU A 308 5.71 5.36 7.65
C LEU A 308 5.42 6.11 8.95
N LEU A 309 6.46 6.39 9.73
CA LEU A 309 6.33 7.22 10.93
C LEU A 309 6.32 8.70 10.54
N ASN A 310 5.22 9.39 10.81
CA ASN A 310 5.02 10.80 10.47
C ASN A 310 4.97 11.68 11.74
N GLY A 311 5.29 12.97 11.62
CA GLY A 311 5.15 13.94 12.71
C GLY A 311 6.16 13.78 13.85
N VAL A 312 7.32 13.20 13.56
CA VAL A 312 8.40 13.01 14.54
C VAL A 312 8.95 14.37 14.97
N LYS A 313 8.87 14.66 16.28
CA LYS A 313 9.40 15.91 16.87
C LYS A 313 10.82 15.76 17.41
N PHE A 314 11.24 14.53 17.70
CA PHE A 314 12.52 14.22 18.31
C PHE A 314 13.06 12.89 17.78
N SER A 315 14.33 12.89 17.34
CA SER A 315 15.07 11.68 17.00
C SER A 315 16.06 11.38 18.14
N PRO A 316 15.85 10.31 18.95
CA PRO A 316 16.75 9.95 20.05
C PRO A 316 18.20 9.69 19.61
N SER A 317 18.40 9.39 18.33
CA SER A 317 19.71 9.17 17.73
C SER A 317 20.48 10.45 17.40
N GLY A 318 19.85 11.63 17.51
CA GLY A 318 20.40 12.91 17.05
C GLY A 318 20.57 13.00 15.53
N ARG A 319 20.25 11.94 14.79
CA ARG A 319 20.29 11.91 13.33
C ARG A 319 19.01 12.55 12.82
N SER A 320 19.14 13.79 12.35
CA SER A 320 18.18 14.46 11.48
C SER A 320 18.78 14.51 10.07
N PHE A 321 18.02 14.11 9.07
CA PHE A 321 18.42 14.29 7.68
C PHE A 321 18.33 15.78 7.35
N GLY A 322 19.43 16.36 6.84
CA GLY A 322 19.54 17.80 6.56
C GLY A 322 20.78 18.49 7.15
N SER A 323 21.48 17.88 8.10
CA SER A 323 22.68 18.48 8.71
C SER A 323 23.86 18.66 7.73
N TYR A 324 23.86 17.98 6.58
CA TYR A 324 24.88 18.13 5.55
C TYR A 324 24.70 19.37 4.65
N TYR A 325 23.46 19.86 4.51
CA TYR A 325 23.14 21.03 3.67
C TYR A 325 22.91 22.31 4.49
N GLY A 326 23.04 22.24 5.83
CA GLY A 326 22.88 23.39 6.74
C GLY A 326 24.07 24.36 6.83
N TYR A 327 25.06 24.25 5.93
CA TYR A 327 26.10 25.28 5.75
C TYR A 327 25.71 26.18 4.56
N GLY A 328 24.73 27.05 4.77
CA GLY A 328 24.26 27.93 3.70
C GLY A 328 23.01 28.73 4.04
N GLU A 329 23.00 29.37 5.20
CA GLU A 329 22.22 30.60 5.46
C GLU A 329 23.15 31.64 6.12
#